data_AF-A0A962LHX0-F1
#
_entry.id   AF-A0A962LHX0-F1
#
_cell.length_a   1.000
_cell.length_b   1.000
_cell.length_c   1.000
_cell.angle_alpha   90.00
_cell.angle_beta   90.00
_cell.angle_gamma   90.00
#
_symmetry.space_group_name_H-M   'P 1'
#
loop_
_entity.id
_entity.type
_entity.pdbx_description
1 polymer ?
#
loop_
_entity_poly.entity_id
_entity_poly.type
_entity_poly.pdbx_seq_one_letter_code
_entity_poly.pdbx_strand_id
1 'polypeptide(L)' 'MATRVNINTADAQTLAAKLKGVGETRAAEIVRYREAYGPFSSADELVEVKGIGNSTLDMNREVITLE' A
#
# COMPACT_ATOMS: atom_id res chain seq x y z
N MET A 1 0.58 -6.87 18.66
CA MET A 1 -0.57 -6.25 17.98
C MET A 1 -0.05 -5.58 16.72
N ALA A 2 -0.40 -6.09 15.53
CA ALA A 2 0.02 -5.47 14.29
C ALA A 2 -0.88 -4.25 14.04
N THR A 3 -0.31 -3.05 14.12
CA THR A 3 -1.03 -1.81 13.80
C THR A 3 -1.28 -1.79 12.30
N ARG A 4 -2.55 -1.89 11.90
CA ARG A 4 -2.98 -1.80 10.51
C ARG A 4 -2.75 -0.38 9.96
N VAL A 5 -2.65 -0.25 8.64
CA VAL A 5 -2.46 0.99 7.89
C VAL A 5 -3.48 1.08 6.76
N ASN A 6 -4.13 2.24 6.64
CA ASN A 6 -5.05 2.50 5.54
C ASN A 6 -4.28 2.98 4.30
N ILE A 7 -4.38 2.23 3.20
CA ILE A 7 -3.68 2.55 1.93
C ILE A 7 -4.30 3.70 1.15
N ASN A 8 -5.53 4.11 1.47
CA ASN A 8 -6.23 5.23 0.85
C ASN A 8 -5.95 6.57 1.54
N THR A 9 -5.51 6.57 2.81
CA THR A 9 -5.32 7.81 3.58
C THR A 9 -3.91 8.00 4.13
N ALA A 10 -3.16 6.93 4.39
CA ALA A 10 -1.79 7.05 4.90
C ALA A 10 -0.87 7.75 3.89
N ASP A 11 0.10 8.51 4.40
CA ASP A 11 1.16 9.09 3.57
C ASP A 11 2.21 8.03 3.19
N ALA A 12 3.06 8.37 2.22
CA ALA A 12 4.09 7.46 1.72
C ALA A 12 5.07 7.02 2.83
N GLN A 13 5.37 7.89 3.79
CA GLN A 13 6.32 7.59 4.85
C GLN A 13 5.74 6.56 5.84
N THR A 14 4.47 6.70 6.19
CA THR A 14 3.71 5.76 7.03
C THR A 14 3.56 4.41 6.33
N LEU A 15 3.25 4.41 5.04
CA LEU A 15 3.18 3.19 4.23
C LEU A 15 4.53 2.48 4.19
N ALA A 16 5.63 3.19 3.95
CA ALA A 16 6.97 2.61 3.94
C ALA A 16 7.39 2.04 5.31
N ALA A 17 6.98 2.68 6.41
CA ALA A 17 7.28 2.21 7.76
C ALA A 17 6.45 0.98 8.18
N LYS A 18 5.24 0.83 7.63
CA LYS A 18 4.29 -0.23 8.02
C LYS A 18 4.33 -1.45 7.11
N LEU A 19 4.57 -1.26 5.81
CA LEU A 19 4.49 -2.32 4.81
C LEU A 19 5.87 -2.97 4.59
N LYS A 20 5.94 -4.27 4.82
CA LYS A 20 7.15 -5.07 4.59
C LYS A 20 7.48 -5.13 3.11
N GLY A 21 8.73 -4.81 2.75
CA GLY A 21 9.17 -4.81 1.36
C GLY A 21 8.62 -3.64 0.54
N VAL A 22 8.04 -2.63 1.17
CA VAL A 22 7.65 -1.37 0.53
C VAL A 22 8.55 -0.27 1.09
N GLY A 23 9.56 0.15 0.31
CA GLY A 23 10.37 1.31 0.66
C GLY A 23 9.70 2.62 0.21
N GLU A 24 10.34 3.76 0.50
CA GLU A 24 9.83 5.10 0.16
C GLU A 24 9.38 5.23 -1.30
N THR A 25 10.17 4.72 -2.25
CA THR A 25 9.81 4.77 -3.68
C THR A 25 8.50 4.04 -3.98
N ARG A 26 8.31 2.82 -3.44
CA ARG A 26 7.09 2.04 -3.68
C ARG A 26 5.90 2.67 -2.98
N ALA A 27 6.09 3.17 -1.77
CA ALA A 27 5.05 3.86 -1.05
C ALA A 27 4.58 5.14 -1.75
N ALA A 28 5.52 5.90 -2.34
CA ALA A 28 5.18 7.06 -3.17
C ALA A 28 4.36 6.65 -4.41
N GLU A 29 4.68 5.52 -5.05
CA GLU A 29 3.89 5.00 -6.17
C GLU A 29 2.47 4.58 -5.75
N ILE A 30 2.27 4.06 -4.52
CA ILE A 30 0.91 3.77 -4.00
C ILE A 30 0.10 5.05 -3.91
N VAL A 31 0.67 6.12 -3.33
CA VAL A 31 0.00 7.41 -3.19
C VAL A 31 -0.31 8.00 -4.57
N ARG A 32 0.65 7.97 -5.48
CA ARG A 32 0.48 8.45 -6.85
C ARG A 32 -0.60 7.66 -7.60
N TYR A 33 -0.67 6.34 -7.41
CA TYR A 33 -1.68 5.51 -8.04
C TYR A 33 -3.08 5.92 -7.60
N ARG A 34 -3.32 6.07 -6.29
CA ARG A 34 -4.65 6.47 -5.80
C ARG A 34 -5.03 7.91 -6.19
N GLU A 35 -4.04 8.79 -6.36
CA GLU A 35 -4.28 10.15 -6.86
C GLU A 35 -4.64 10.16 -8.36
N ALA A 36 -4.06 9.26 -9.15
CA ALA A 36 -4.29 9.19 -10.59
C ALA A 36 -5.55 8.40 -10.97
N TYR A 37 -5.83 7.30 -10.27
CA TYR A 37 -6.89 6.35 -10.61
C TYR A 37 -8.05 6.35 -9.61
N GLY A 38 -7.92 7.06 -8.49
CA GLY A 38 -8.88 7.05 -7.40
C GLY A 38 -8.50 6.06 -6.28
N PRO A 39 -9.23 6.07 -5.15
CA PRO A 39 -8.94 5.20 -4.02
C PRO A 39 -9.02 3.72 -4.39
N PHE A 40 -8.18 2.91 -3.74
CA PHE A 40 -8.20 1.46 -3.87
C PHE A 40 -9.52 0.90 -3.33
N SER A 41 -10.18 0.05 -4.11
CA SER A 41 -11.39 -0.66 -3.68
C SER A 41 -11.08 -2.01 -3.03
N SER A 42 -9.86 -2.51 -3.24
CA SER A 42 -9.35 -3.76 -2.68
C SER A 42 -7.85 -3.65 -2.41
N ALA A 43 -7.33 -4.45 -1.47
CA ALA A 43 -5.88 -4.56 -1.30
C ALA A 43 -5.20 -5.21 -2.52
N ASP A 44 -5.96 -5.98 -3.32
CA ASP A 44 -5.46 -6.67 -4.51
C ASP A 44 -5.00 -5.69 -5.59
N GLU A 45 -5.64 -4.54 -5.72
CA GLU A 45 -5.25 -3.49 -6.67
C GLU A 45 -3.85 -2.92 -6.41
N LEU A 46 -3.24 -3.18 -5.24
CA LEU A 46 -1.85 -2.80 -5.00
C LEU A 46 -0.87 -3.48 -5.97
N VAL A 47 -1.23 -4.62 -6.57
CA VAL A 47 -0.38 -5.28 -7.58
C VAL A 47 -0.30 -4.51 -8.91
N GLU A 48 -1.24 -3.59 -9.15
CA GLU A 48 -1.21 -2.67 -10.30
C GLU A 48 -0.20 -1.54 -10.10
N VAL A 49 0.23 -1.31 -8.85
CA VAL A 49 1.24 -0.31 -8.51
C VAL A 49 2.61 -0.81 -8.93
N LYS A 50 3.31 -0.02 -9.76
CA LYS A 50 4.63 -0.36 -10.27
C LYS A 50 5.60 -0.69 -9.12
N GLY A 51 6.12 -1.91 -9.13
CA GLY A 51 7.10 -2.38 -8.16
C GLY A 51 6.50 -3.03 -6.91
N ILE A 52 5.17 -3.18 -6.84
CA ILE A 52 4.48 -4.03 -5.88
C ILE A 52 3.97 -5.27 -6.63
N GLY A 53 4.44 -6.45 -6.22
CA GLY A 53 3.97 -7.72 -6.75
C GLY A 53 3.19 -8.52 -5.70
N ASN A 54 2.64 -9.66 -6.12
CA ASN A 54 1.88 -10.55 -5.23
C ASN A 54 2.62 -10.91 -3.93
N SER A 55 3.92 -11.19 -3.99
CA SER A 55 4.70 -11.49 -2.78
C SER A 55 4.67 -10.34 -1.76
N THR A 56 4.78 -9.10 -2.22
CA THR A 56 4.71 -7.91 -1.35
C THR A 56 3.31 -7.74 -0.80
N LEU A 57 2.28 -7.93 -1.63
CA LEU A 57 0.90 -7.87 -1.17
C LEU A 57 0.64 -8.93 -0.08
N ASP A 58 0.96 -10.18 -0.34
CA ASP A 58 0.69 -11.31 0.56
C ASP A 58 1.36 -11.14 1.93
N MET A 59 2.58 -10.58 1.98
CA MET A 59 3.27 -10.25 3.24
C MET A 59 2.57 -9.17 4.07
N ASN A 60 1.70 -8.37 3.45
CA ASN A 60 1.09 -7.18 4.05
C ASN A 60 -0.44 -7.23 4.14
N ARG A 61 -1.11 -8.25 3.60
CA ARG A 61 -2.58 -8.38 3.60
C ARG A 61 -3.20 -8.18 4.98
N GLU A 62 -2.56 -8.71 6.03
CA GLU A 62 -3.07 -8.63 7.41
C GLU A 62 -2.97 -7.22 8.03
N VAL A 63 -2.11 -6.37 7.48
CA VAL A 63 -1.86 -5.01 7.98
C VAL A 63 -2.48 -3.92 7.11
N ILE A 64 -3.05 -4.24 5.94
CA ILE A 64 -3.68 -3.28 5.04
C ILE A 64 -5.17 -3.10 5.40
N THR A 65 -5.65 -1.86 5.39
CA THR A 65 -7.08 -1.51 5.47
C THR A 65 -7.47 -0.50 4.39
N LEU A 66 -8.77 -0.35 4.16
CA LEU A 66 -9.35 0.55 3.14
C LEU A 66 -10.25 1.66 3.73
N GLU A 67 -10.49 1.64 5.04
CA GLU A 67 -11.47 2.44 5.80
C GLU A 67 -11.16 3.93 5.91
#